data_AF-A0A968MBK4-F1
#
_entry.id   AF-A0A968MBK4-F1
#
_cell.length_a   1.000
_cell.length_b   1.000
_cell.length_c   1.000
_cell.angle_alpha   90.00
_cell.angle_beta   90.00
_cell.angle_gamma   90.00
#
_symmetry.space_group_name_H-M   'P 1'
#
loop_
_entity.id
_entity.type
_entity.pdbx_description
1 polymer ?
#
loop_
_entity_poly.entity_id
_entity_poly.type
_entity_poly.pdbx_seq_one_letter_code
_entity_poly.pdbx_strand_id
1 'polypeptide(L)'
;MMLTLPSGLVGQVQLAPALQARLRYNAIRHAFITTLTVEHRQNFFAAEHLANVLLTLADQWCHTDEGTSDGLRTWWSIHHNEFNRRFTDHLNNVYRLSKRQEKGVLALIDDDTYLSLFLEIYIDMHAGGRRYQEYLRDHFQYSVSQALKQMAQEVAGVEALNYVSAWTELCVDFGGGAANSIWLYEIGMGGIGVMRATHDLLRKAPDHFWTTLAHKMTYCPTAQEEALLRYVLAQPVDWLTACERLVADITDAHSSSDRQQAIEALLAAIRRDLGILISQDHIKSLLRVFIADYTQFLNGQPLSNWRLFYEINHVFLPRCIQQLGREPSFTEIRALLYQSVYDADQANLQPGYPELTRLLHLYQTEYDHDPDATEVRQAFENAIDRRALLTCRGSCPNCLDDRSGEIESPGMSRMLLSRTLLTEWLEQIRTPQTIHLADAGDVVGVRQQIQQIFEAGSQAVYLRVPSTTLSALCATISYLTDAGIDTAMGMVYPMITNVQTIYSDDLTCPPLIEVTLRPIV
;
A
#
# COMPACT_ATOMS: atom_id res chain seq x y z
N MET A 1 17.41 19.72 17.10
CA MET A 1 18.19 19.22 15.94
C MET A 1 17.30 19.34 14.71
N MET A 2 17.83 19.91 13.63
CA MET A 2 17.11 20.16 12.39
C MET A 2 17.67 19.25 11.30
N LEU A 3 16.82 18.49 10.63
CA LEU A 3 17.19 17.75 9.42
C LEU A 3 16.78 18.59 8.23
N THR A 4 17.76 19.15 7.51
CA THR A 4 17.53 19.89 6.27
C THR A 4 17.51 18.91 5.11
N LEU A 5 16.42 18.88 4.35
CA LEU A 5 16.33 18.05 3.16
C LEU A 5 16.95 18.81 1.97
N PRO A 6 17.88 18.19 1.21
CA PRO A 6 18.36 18.75 -0.05
C PRO A 6 17.21 19.18 -0.97
N SER A 7 17.28 20.41 -1.49
CA SER A 7 16.35 20.90 -2.51
C SER A 7 16.45 20.03 -3.77
N GLY A 8 15.33 19.43 -4.18
CA GLY A 8 15.24 18.60 -5.39
C GLY A 8 15.29 17.08 -5.18
N LEU A 9 15.44 16.60 -3.93
CA LEU A 9 15.50 15.16 -3.63
C LEU A 9 14.31 14.36 -4.19
N VAL A 10 13.10 14.91 -4.12
CA VAL A 10 11.89 14.21 -4.59
C VAL A 10 11.69 14.39 -6.11
N GLY A 11 12.12 15.52 -6.66
CA GLY A 11 12.01 15.80 -8.11
C GLY A 11 12.97 14.98 -8.98
N GLN A 12 13.97 14.33 -8.38
CA GLN A 12 14.92 13.44 -9.08
C GLN A 12 14.54 11.96 -8.98
N VAL A 13 13.52 11.62 -8.18
CA VAL A 13 13.10 10.23 -7.96
C VAL A 13 12.23 9.79 -9.13
N GLN A 14 12.64 8.74 -9.82
CA GLN A 14 11.79 8.12 -10.84
C GLN A 14 10.77 7.22 -10.15
N LEU A 15 9.53 7.71 -10.00
CA LEU A 15 8.47 6.95 -9.35
C LEU A 15 7.86 5.93 -10.31
N ALA A 16 7.50 4.76 -9.81
CA ALA A 16 6.76 3.78 -10.59
C ALA A 16 5.42 4.38 -11.08
N PRO A 17 4.95 4.06 -12.29
CA PRO A 17 3.72 4.65 -12.84
C PRO A 17 2.50 4.49 -11.94
N ALA A 18 2.34 3.32 -11.30
CA ALA A 18 1.26 3.05 -10.35
C ALA A 18 1.32 3.95 -9.10
N LEU A 19 2.52 4.14 -8.53
CA LEU A 19 2.71 5.06 -7.41
C LEU A 19 2.43 6.51 -7.83
N GLN A 20 2.91 6.91 -9.00
CA GLN A 20 2.70 8.25 -9.53
C GLN A 20 1.21 8.56 -9.72
N ALA A 21 0.44 7.64 -10.33
CA ALA A 21 -1.00 7.77 -10.51
C ALA A 21 -1.73 7.92 -9.18
N ARG A 22 -1.37 7.12 -8.18
CA ARG A 22 -1.96 7.20 -6.83
C ARG A 22 -1.61 8.50 -6.11
N LEU A 23 -0.36 8.96 -6.18
CA LEU A 23 0.04 10.21 -5.57
C LEU A 23 -0.64 11.41 -6.24
N ARG A 24 -0.86 11.37 -7.55
CA ARG A 24 -1.66 12.38 -8.27
C ARG A 24 -3.10 12.38 -7.78
N TYR A 25 -3.74 11.22 -7.69
CA TYR A 25 -5.09 11.09 -7.15
C TYR A 25 -5.22 11.71 -5.75
N ASN A 26 -4.32 11.37 -4.84
CA ASN A 26 -4.31 11.92 -3.48
C ASN A 26 -4.04 13.43 -3.47
N ALA A 27 -3.13 13.92 -4.31
CA ALA A 27 -2.82 15.35 -4.43
C ALA A 27 -4.01 16.16 -4.96
N ILE A 28 -4.70 15.68 -6.01
CA ILE A 28 -5.89 16.31 -6.58
C ILE A 28 -7.00 16.34 -5.54
N ARG A 29 -7.28 15.19 -4.91
CA ARG A 29 -8.29 15.08 -3.86
C ARG A 29 -8.01 16.05 -2.71
N HIS A 30 -6.78 16.07 -2.21
CA HIS A 30 -6.38 16.95 -1.12
C HIS A 30 -6.49 18.43 -1.54
N ALA A 31 -5.96 18.81 -2.70
CA ALA A 31 -6.01 20.18 -3.21
C ALA A 31 -7.43 20.67 -3.34
N PHE A 32 -8.30 19.88 -3.95
CA PHE A 32 -9.68 20.29 -4.18
C PHE A 32 -10.46 20.43 -2.88
N ILE A 33 -10.33 19.47 -1.95
CA ILE A 33 -10.99 19.58 -0.63
C ILE A 33 -10.47 20.79 0.13
N THR A 34 -9.16 21.03 0.15
CA THR A 34 -8.56 22.20 0.81
C THR A 34 -9.08 23.50 0.20
N THR A 35 -9.09 23.64 -1.12
CA THR A 35 -9.60 24.85 -1.77
C THR A 35 -11.08 25.07 -1.43
N LEU A 36 -11.92 24.04 -1.51
CA LEU A 36 -13.34 24.19 -1.16
C LEU A 36 -13.54 24.56 0.32
N THR A 37 -12.79 23.96 1.23
CA THR A 37 -13.03 24.10 2.68
C THR A 37 -12.33 25.32 3.30
N VAL A 38 -11.11 25.63 2.87
CA VAL A 38 -10.31 26.73 3.41
C VAL A 38 -10.59 28.03 2.66
N GLU A 39 -10.53 28.00 1.33
CA GLU A 39 -10.67 29.21 0.51
C GLU A 39 -12.15 29.58 0.33
N HIS A 40 -13.00 28.58 0.06
CA HIS A 40 -14.43 28.79 -0.19
C HIS A 40 -15.36 28.48 0.99
N ARG A 41 -14.80 28.05 2.14
CA ARG A 41 -15.53 27.79 3.41
C ARG A 41 -16.70 26.81 3.27
N GLN A 42 -16.59 25.86 2.35
CA GLN A 42 -17.60 24.83 2.12
C GLN A 42 -17.54 23.73 3.17
N ASN A 43 -18.62 22.95 3.27
CA ASN A 43 -18.67 21.82 4.18
C ASN A 43 -17.66 20.74 3.77
N PHE A 44 -16.83 20.30 4.72
CA PHE A 44 -15.79 19.30 4.49
C PHE A 44 -16.32 17.99 3.89
N PHE A 45 -17.38 17.41 4.45
CA PHE A 45 -17.91 16.13 3.97
C PHE A 45 -18.51 16.24 2.57
N ALA A 46 -19.20 17.36 2.26
CA ALA A 46 -19.71 17.61 0.93
C ALA A 46 -18.57 17.76 -0.10
N ALA A 47 -17.52 18.51 0.26
CA ALA A 47 -16.33 18.67 -0.57
C ALA A 47 -15.61 17.33 -0.80
N GLU A 48 -15.46 16.51 0.23
CA GLU A 48 -14.85 15.18 0.14
C GLU A 48 -15.63 14.24 -0.78
N HIS A 49 -16.95 14.15 -0.59
CA HIS A 49 -17.80 13.32 -1.44
C HIS A 49 -17.79 13.79 -2.90
N LEU A 50 -17.84 15.11 -3.13
CA LEU A 50 -17.72 15.67 -4.46
C LEU A 50 -16.36 15.30 -5.10
N ALA A 51 -15.26 15.51 -4.37
CA ALA A 51 -13.91 15.18 -4.86
C ALA A 51 -13.80 13.72 -5.31
N ASN A 52 -14.32 12.79 -4.52
CA ASN A 52 -14.26 11.37 -4.82
C ASN A 52 -15.04 11.03 -6.10
N VAL A 53 -16.29 11.51 -6.21
CA VAL A 53 -17.15 11.26 -7.38
C VAL A 53 -16.55 11.84 -8.65
N LEU A 54 -16.08 13.09 -8.58
CA LEU A 54 -15.44 13.76 -9.70
C LEU A 54 -14.17 13.02 -10.15
N LEU A 55 -13.32 12.59 -9.21
CA LEU A 55 -12.12 11.81 -9.55
C LEU A 55 -12.46 10.48 -10.26
N THR A 56 -13.41 9.70 -9.75
CA THR A 56 -13.82 8.45 -10.42
C THR A 56 -14.33 8.71 -11.84
N LEU A 57 -15.11 9.76 -12.06
CA LEU A 57 -15.60 10.13 -13.39
C LEU A 57 -14.47 10.57 -14.32
N ALA A 58 -13.54 11.41 -13.86
CA ALA A 58 -12.38 11.83 -14.65
C ALA A 58 -11.53 10.63 -15.07
N ASP A 59 -11.28 9.73 -14.13
CA ASP A 59 -10.44 8.56 -14.35
C ASP A 59 -11.09 7.58 -15.35
N GLN A 60 -12.38 7.29 -15.19
CA GLN A 60 -13.14 6.48 -16.16
C GLN A 60 -13.15 7.13 -17.55
N TRP A 61 -13.36 8.44 -17.63
CA TRP A 61 -13.34 9.15 -18.91
C TRP A 61 -11.99 9.01 -19.62
N CYS A 62 -10.89 9.25 -18.89
CA CYS A 62 -9.56 9.25 -19.48
C CYS A 62 -9.04 7.84 -19.81
N HIS A 63 -9.48 6.80 -19.10
CA HIS A 63 -8.93 5.45 -19.24
C HIS A 63 -9.87 4.44 -19.89
N THR A 64 -11.19 4.63 -19.79
CA THR A 64 -12.19 3.70 -20.34
C THR A 64 -12.89 4.27 -21.57
N ASP A 65 -13.28 5.56 -21.53
CA ASP A 65 -14.05 6.17 -22.62
C ASP A 65 -13.17 6.76 -23.74
N GLU A 66 -11.87 6.49 -23.73
CA GLU A 66 -10.87 7.06 -24.66
C GLU A 66 -10.88 8.61 -24.69
N GLY A 67 -11.40 9.23 -23.64
CA GLY A 67 -11.46 10.67 -23.50
C GLY A 67 -10.11 11.29 -23.19
N THR A 68 -9.93 12.56 -23.53
CA THR A 68 -8.73 13.34 -23.17
C THR A 68 -9.01 14.27 -22.00
N SER A 69 -7.98 14.62 -21.24
CA SER A 69 -8.08 15.63 -20.17
C SER A 69 -8.55 16.99 -20.68
N ASP A 70 -8.25 17.34 -21.94
CA ASP A 70 -8.79 18.55 -22.57
C ASP A 70 -10.26 18.38 -22.97
N GLY A 71 -10.66 17.19 -23.40
CA GLY A 71 -12.06 16.85 -23.71
C GLY A 71 -12.99 16.98 -22.52
N LEU A 72 -12.47 16.78 -21.30
CA LEU A 72 -13.21 17.03 -20.05
C LEU A 72 -13.77 18.45 -19.99
N ARG A 73 -13.06 19.48 -20.49
CA ARG A 73 -13.54 20.89 -20.44
C ARG A 73 -14.88 21.09 -21.13
N THR A 74 -15.20 20.28 -22.13
CA THR A 74 -16.42 20.40 -22.91
C THR A 74 -17.53 19.49 -22.38
N TRP A 75 -17.16 18.36 -21.78
CA TRP A 75 -18.09 17.36 -21.25
C TRP A 75 -18.55 17.68 -19.81
N TRP A 76 -17.69 18.34 -19.02
CA TRP A 76 -17.84 18.54 -17.58
C TRP A 76 -18.69 19.78 -17.23
N SER A 77 -19.98 19.71 -17.55
CA SER A 77 -20.95 20.76 -17.23
C SER A 77 -22.24 20.17 -16.69
N ILE A 78 -22.86 20.85 -15.73
CA ILE A 78 -24.18 20.50 -15.22
C ILE A 78 -25.30 20.66 -16.25
N HIS A 79 -25.00 21.26 -17.40
CA HIS A 79 -25.94 21.32 -18.53
C HIS A 79 -25.76 20.14 -19.49
N HIS A 80 -24.73 19.31 -19.29
CA HIS A 80 -24.48 18.13 -20.11
C HIS A 80 -25.21 16.91 -19.55
N ASN A 81 -26.26 16.47 -20.25
CA ASN A 81 -27.16 15.40 -19.78
C ASN A 81 -26.44 14.08 -19.43
N GLU A 82 -25.43 13.70 -20.21
CA GLU A 82 -24.69 12.48 -19.96
C GLU A 82 -23.84 12.59 -18.68
N PHE A 83 -23.18 13.73 -18.47
CA PHE A 83 -22.39 13.99 -17.26
C PHE A 83 -23.29 13.89 -16.04
N ASN A 84 -24.43 14.60 -16.02
CA ASN A 84 -25.38 14.56 -14.92
C ASN A 84 -25.87 13.14 -14.62
N ARG A 85 -26.21 12.38 -15.67
CA ARG A 85 -26.66 11.00 -15.50
C ARG A 85 -25.59 10.14 -14.83
N ARG A 86 -24.35 10.21 -15.31
CA ARG A 86 -23.22 9.44 -14.73
C ARG A 86 -22.88 9.92 -13.32
N PHE A 87 -22.94 11.23 -13.08
CA PHE A 87 -22.70 11.83 -11.77
C PHE A 87 -23.72 11.36 -10.74
N THR A 88 -25.01 11.46 -11.05
CA THR A 88 -26.08 10.95 -10.18
C THR A 88 -26.00 9.45 -9.98
N ASP A 89 -25.64 8.68 -11.02
CA ASP A 89 -25.41 7.24 -10.91
C ASP A 89 -24.27 6.94 -9.92
N HIS A 90 -23.15 7.64 -9.99
CA HIS A 90 -22.04 7.45 -9.05
C HIS A 90 -22.41 7.84 -7.61
N LEU A 91 -23.18 8.92 -7.40
CA LEU A 91 -23.65 9.29 -6.06
C LEU A 91 -24.50 8.19 -5.42
N ASN A 92 -25.40 7.60 -6.20
CA ASN A 92 -26.41 6.67 -5.69
C ASN A 92 -25.93 5.22 -5.68
N ASN A 93 -25.20 4.82 -6.71
CA ASN A 93 -24.85 3.43 -6.95
C ASN A 93 -23.39 3.09 -6.68
N VAL A 94 -22.46 4.05 -6.69
CA VAL A 94 -21.06 3.81 -6.31
C VAL A 94 -20.81 4.23 -4.86
N TYR A 95 -21.10 5.49 -4.54
CA TYR A 95 -20.83 6.07 -3.23
C TYR A 95 -21.98 5.92 -2.23
N ARG A 96 -23.18 5.55 -2.71
CA ARG A 96 -24.41 5.31 -1.91
C ARG A 96 -24.65 6.39 -0.87
N LEU A 97 -24.54 7.65 -1.28
CA LEU A 97 -24.70 8.78 -0.37
C LEU A 97 -26.12 8.81 0.19
N SER A 98 -26.26 9.12 1.48
CA SER A 98 -27.57 9.39 2.06
C SER A 98 -28.20 10.62 1.38
N LYS A 99 -29.53 10.73 1.36
CA LYS A 99 -30.24 11.90 0.81
C LYS A 99 -29.74 13.25 1.34
N ARG A 100 -29.22 13.28 2.58
CA ARG A 100 -28.62 14.49 3.17
C ARG A 100 -27.25 14.79 2.56
N GLN A 101 -26.41 13.78 2.39
CA GLN A 101 -25.08 13.93 1.77
C GLN A 101 -25.22 14.28 0.28
N GLU A 102 -26.11 13.58 -0.43
CA GLU A 102 -26.42 13.85 -1.84
C GLU A 102 -26.83 15.31 -2.06
N LYS A 103 -27.77 15.83 -1.25
CA LYS A 103 -28.16 17.26 -1.30
C LYS A 103 -26.99 18.20 -1.04
N GLY A 104 -26.11 17.84 -0.10
CA GLY A 104 -24.92 18.64 0.21
C GLY A 104 -23.95 18.69 -0.97
N VAL A 105 -23.76 17.58 -1.68
CA VAL A 105 -22.92 17.50 -2.87
C VAL A 105 -23.54 18.23 -4.06
N LEU A 106 -24.84 18.03 -4.31
CA LEU A 106 -25.56 18.70 -5.39
C LEU A 106 -25.54 20.23 -5.22
N ALA A 107 -25.66 20.74 -4.00
CA ALA A 107 -25.56 22.17 -3.72
C ALA A 107 -24.18 22.78 -4.05
N LEU A 108 -23.12 21.96 -4.09
CA LEU A 108 -21.79 22.43 -4.51
C LEU A 108 -21.66 22.51 -6.03
N ILE A 109 -22.54 21.84 -6.78
CA ILE A 109 -22.53 21.85 -8.24
C ILE A 109 -23.80 22.52 -8.78
N ASP A 110 -24.38 23.47 -8.04
CA ASP A 110 -25.51 24.27 -8.52
C ASP A 110 -25.11 25.15 -9.72
N ASP A 111 -23.82 25.38 -9.93
CA ASP A 111 -23.21 25.94 -11.14
C ASP A 111 -21.86 25.26 -11.47
N ASP A 112 -21.30 25.58 -12.64
CA ASP A 112 -20.05 24.98 -13.14
C ASP A 112 -18.78 25.52 -12.45
N THR A 113 -18.87 26.36 -11.40
CA THR A 113 -17.71 27.00 -10.77
C THR A 113 -16.76 25.98 -10.13
N TYR A 114 -17.26 25.12 -9.25
CA TYR A 114 -16.41 24.12 -8.58
C TYR A 114 -16.02 22.96 -9.49
N LEU A 115 -16.80 22.71 -10.53
CA LEU A 115 -16.43 21.78 -11.60
C LEU A 115 -15.23 22.30 -12.40
N SER A 116 -15.24 23.59 -12.75
CA SER A 116 -14.13 24.25 -13.44
C SER A 116 -12.87 24.29 -12.57
N LEU A 117 -13.01 24.62 -11.30
CA LEU A 117 -11.92 24.61 -10.33
C LEU A 117 -11.30 23.20 -10.17
N PHE A 118 -12.13 22.17 -10.04
CA PHE A 118 -11.67 20.79 -9.99
C PHE A 118 -10.84 20.45 -11.23
N LEU A 119 -11.33 20.81 -12.41
CA LEU A 119 -10.67 20.50 -13.67
C LEU A 119 -9.33 21.22 -13.84
N GLU A 120 -9.22 22.47 -13.39
CA GLU A 120 -7.94 23.19 -13.35
C GLU A 120 -6.92 22.49 -12.46
N ILE A 121 -7.32 22.07 -11.27
CA ILE A 121 -6.47 21.30 -10.35
C ILE A 121 -6.09 19.95 -10.97
N TYR A 122 -7.05 19.23 -11.55
CA TYR A 122 -6.84 17.94 -12.17
C TYR A 122 -5.79 18.03 -13.28
N ILE A 123 -5.94 18.98 -14.21
CA ILE A 123 -5.03 19.16 -15.36
C ILE A 123 -3.62 19.55 -14.89
N ASP A 124 -3.49 20.50 -13.96
CA ASP A 124 -2.18 20.92 -13.44
C ASP A 124 -1.43 19.76 -12.77
N MET A 125 -2.14 18.97 -11.95
CA MET A 125 -1.54 17.84 -11.22
C MET A 125 -1.17 16.68 -12.15
N HIS A 126 -2.00 16.37 -13.16
CA HIS A 126 -1.68 15.35 -14.15
C HIS A 126 -0.47 15.72 -15.01
N ALA A 127 -0.34 17.00 -15.37
CA ALA A 127 0.83 17.53 -16.08
C ALA A 127 2.12 17.51 -15.24
N GLY A 128 2.04 17.17 -13.95
CA GLY A 128 3.18 17.20 -13.03
C GLY A 128 3.65 18.61 -12.71
N GLY A 129 2.71 19.58 -12.73
CA GLY A 129 2.94 20.99 -12.48
C GLY A 129 3.53 21.27 -11.10
N ARG A 130 3.80 22.55 -10.84
CA ARG A 130 4.49 22.98 -9.61
C ARG A 130 3.79 22.51 -8.34
N ARG A 131 2.45 22.59 -8.30
CA ARG A 131 1.68 22.15 -7.13
C ARG A 131 1.92 20.67 -6.85
N TYR A 132 1.91 19.81 -7.86
CA TYR A 132 2.18 18.38 -7.70
C TYR A 132 3.57 18.11 -7.09
N GLN A 133 4.59 18.86 -7.51
CA GLN A 133 5.94 18.74 -6.95
C GLN A 133 6.00 19.17 -5.47
N GLU A 134 5.30 20.25 -5.12
CA GLU A 134 5.16 20.69 -3.72
C GLU A 134 4.44 19.62 -2.89
N TYR A 135 3.38 18.99 -3.43
CA TYR A 135 2.69 17.86 -2.82
C TYR A 135 3.60 16.66 -2.56
N LEU A 136 4.38 16.25 -3.56
CA LEU A 136 5.30 15.12 -3.41
C LEU A 136 6.33 15.37 -2.31
N ARG A 137 6.86 16.60 -2.22
CA ARG A 137 7.78 16.99 -1.16
C ARG A 137 7.12 16.93 0.21
N ASP A 138 5.89 17.42 0.33
CA ASP A 138 5.16 17.45 1.59
C ASP A 138 4.78 16.04 2.06
N HIS A 139 4.38 15.16 1.14
CA HIS A 139 4.17 13.75 1.42
C HIS A 139 5.42 13.08 1.97
N PHE A 140 6.57 13.34 1.33
CA PHE A 140 7.85 12.79 1.76
C PHE A 140 8.21 13.30 3.16
N GLN A 141 8.19 14.63 3.37
CA GLN A 141 8.51 15.27 4.65
C GLN A 141 7.65 14.77 5.79
N TYR A 142 6.33 14.76 5.58
CA TYR A 142 5.38 14.33 6.59
C TYR A 142 5.58 12.85 6.93
N SER A 143 5.72 11.98 5.92
CA SER A 143 5.93 10.54 6.13
C SER A 143 7.25 10.24 6.86
N VAL A 144 8.35 10.91 6.49
CA VAL A 144 9.64 10.77 7.21
C VAL A 144 9.52 11.25 8.66
N SER A 145 8.79 12.34 8.90
CA SER A 145 8.58 12.86 10.25
C SER A 145 7.86 11.85 11.15
N GLN A 146 6.86 11.14 10.65
CA GLN A 146 6.15 10.11 11.41
C GLN A 146 7.04 8.89 11.66
N ALA A 147 7.82 8.45 10.65
CA ALA A 147 8.79 7.36 10.85
C ALA A 147 9.85 7.71 11.91
N LEU A 148 10.31 8.97 11.95
CA LEU A 148 11.21 9.50 12.97
C LEU A 148 10.56 9.51 14.36
N LYS A 149 9.27 9.87 14.48
CA LYS A 149 8.54 9.78 15.76
C LYS A 149 8.54 8.34 16.29
N GLN A 150 8.14 7.38 15.46
CA GLN A 150 8.06 5.97 15.84
C GLN A 150 9.42 5.42 16.26
N MET A 151 10.49 5.75 15.53
CA MET A 151 11.85 5.34 15.89
C MET A 151 12.29 5.99 17.22
N ALA A 152 11.99 7.28 17.44
CA ALA A 152 12.31 7.93 18.71
C ALA A 152 11.56 7.30 19.90
N GLN A 153 10.29 6.93 19.72
CA GLN A 153 9.49 6.22 20.72
C GLN A 153 10.08 4.85 21.06
N GLU A 154 10.45 4.06 20.03
CA GLU A 154 11.07 2.74 20.22
C GLU A 154 12.40 2.84 20.97
N VAL A 155 13.28 3.75 20.54
CA VAL A 155 14.62 3.92 21.13
C VAL A 155 14.55 4.39 22.58
N ALA A 156 13.57 5.24 22.90
CA ALA A 156 13.40 5.74 24.25
C ALA A 156 12.54 4.85 25.15
N GLY A 157 11.83 3.86 24.59
CA GLY A 157 10.89 3.02 25.32
C GLY A 157 9.72 3.79 25.91
N VAL A 158 9.24 4.84 25.23
CA VAL A 158 8.11 5.68 25.71
C VAL A 158 7.00 5.83 24.68
N GLU A 159 5.77 5.81 25.17
CA GLU A 159 4.57 6.24 24.44
C GLU A 159 4.40 7.75 24.62
N ALA A 160 4.99 8.59 23.77
CA ALA A 160 4.64 10.01 23.80
C ALA A 160 4.65 10.68 22.42
N LEU A 161 3.67 11.58 22.24
CA LEU A 161 3.00 11.84 20.96
C LEU A 161 3.50 13.07 20.17
N ASN A 162 4.48 13.81 20.69
CA ASN A 162 4.72 15.19 20.22
C ASN A 162 6.20 15.55 19.94
N TYR A 163 7.14 14.60 19.93
CA TYR A 163 8.57 14.97 19.93
C TYR A 163 9.09 15.50 18.59
N VAL A 164 8.68 14.90 17.47
CA VAL A 164 9.12 15.31 16.13
C VAL A 164 8.00 16.06 15.43
N SER A 165 8.30 17.11 14.69
CA SER A 165 7.36 17.85 13.85
C SER A 165 7.98 18.15 12.48
N ALA A 166 7.14 18.34 11.47
CA ALA A 166 7.57 18.75 10.14
C ALA A 166 6.68 19.89 9.65
N TRP A 167 7.28 20.80 8.89
CA TRP A 167 6.56 21.87 8.22
C TRP A 167 6.33 21.50 6.77
N THR A 168 5.07 21.52 6.36
CA THR A 168 4.63 21.29 4.98
C THR A 168 4.17 22.62 4.38
N GLU A 169 4.33 22.81 3.06
CA GLU A 169 3.84 24.01 2.37
C GLU A 169 2.31 24.00 2.20
N LEU A 170 1.67 22.83 2.33
CA LEU A 170 0.22 22.64 2.21
C LEU A 170 -0.64 23.16 3.37
N CYS A 171 -0.06 23.91 4.32
CA CYS A 171 -0.76 24.74 5.33
C CYS A 171 -2.04 24.12 5.95
N VAL A 172 -1.91 23.11 6.79
CA VAL A 172 -3.07 22.64 7.60
C VAL A 172 -2.95 22.96 9.08
N ASP A 173 -1.74 23.02 9.69
CA ASP A 173 -1.66 23.13 11.15
C ASP A 173 -0.80 24.27 11.73
N PHE A 174 0.14 24.90 11.00
CA PHE A 174 1.00 25.94 11.59
C PHE A 174 1.46 27.03 10.59
N GLY A 175 1.67 28.26 11.07
CA GLY A 175 1.95 29.47 10.28
C GLY A 175 3.36 29.59 9.67
N GLY A 176 3.48 30.35 8.58
CA GLY A 176 4.67 30.42 7.73
C GLY A 176 5.95 30.92 8.43
N GLY A 177 6.98 30.07 8.46
CA GLY A 177 8.31 30.45 8.95
C GLY A 177 9.45 29.43 8.79
N ALA A 178 9.20 28.17 8.42
CA ALA A 178 10.26 27.15 8.36
C ALA A 178 10.07 26.15 7.20
N ALA A 179 10.13 26.61 5.95
CA ALA A 179 10.12 25.71 4.79
C ALA A 179 11.38 24.81 4.77
N ASN A 180 11.23 23.52 4.43
CA ASN A 180 12.28 22.51 4.20
C ASN A 180 12.98 21.87 5.41
N SER A 181 12.37 21.90 6.60
CA SER A 181 12.97 21.34 7.81
C SER A 181 12.06 20.36 8.55
N ILE A 182 12.60 19.21 8.92
CA ILE A 182 12.03 18.35 9.96
C ILE A 182 12.69 18.71 11.29
N TRP A 183 11.85 19.12 12.24
CA TRP A 183 12.28 19.44 13.59
C TRP A 183 12.12 18.21 14.45
N LEU A 184 13.23 17.70 14.96
CA LEU A 184 13.16 16.49 15.79
C LEU A 184 12.61 16.75 17.18
N TYR A 185 12.51 18.02 17.61
CA TYR A 185 12.17 18.44 18.97
C TYR A 185 11.48 19.81 18.94
N GLU A 186 10.31 19.93 19.58
CA GLU A 186 9.65 21.21 19.85
C GLU A 186 9.91 21.69 21.29
N ILE A 187 10.08 23.00 21.48
CA ILE A 187 10.37 23.61 22.80
C ILE A 187 9.09 23.63 23.64
N GLY A 188 9.09 22.95 24.79
CA GLY A 188 7.98 23.00 25.76
C GLY A 188 7.56 21.68 26.38
N MET A 189 8.24 20.56 26.09
CA MET A 189 7.76 19.23 26.47
C MET A 189 8.75 18.42 27.31
N GLY A 190 8.20 17.56 28.18
CA GLY A 190 8.91 16.63 29.07
C GLY A 190 9.64 15.47 28.39
N GLY A 191 10.38 15.76 27.31
CA GLY A 191 11.00 14.78 26.41
C GLY A 191 12.51 14.64 26.52
N ILE A 192 13.18 15.28 27.49
CA ILE A 192 14.66 15.32 27.56
C ILE A 192 15.27 13.90 27.52
N GLY A 193 14.61 12.91 28.13
CA GLY A 193 15.02 11.50 28.07
C GLY A 193 15.01 10.93 26.65
N VAL A 194 13.93 11.15 25.91
CA VAL A 194 13.79 10.75 24.50
C VAL A 194 14.85 11.44 23.64
N MET A 195 15.02 12.75 23.81
CA MET A 195 16.02 13.52 23.05
C MET A 195 17.43 12.98 23.29
N ARG A 196 17.77 12.70 24.56
CA ARG A 196 19.06 12.13 24.92
C ARG A 196 19.24 10.73 24.35
N ALA A 197 18.24 9.86 24.45
CA ALA A 197 18.31 8.49 23.94
C ALA A 197 18.50 8.46 22.42
N THR A 198 17.69 9.21 21.67
CA THR A 198 17.79 9.29 20.21
C THR A 198 19.11 9.93 19.76
N HIS A 199 19.55 11.01 20.43
CA HIS A 199 20.82 11.67 20.13
C HIS A 199 22.04 10.79 20.49
N ASP A 200 21.99 10.11 21.64
CA ASP A 200 23.03 9.16 22.02
C ASP A 200 23.10 7.98 21.06
N LEU A 201 21.95 7.49 20.57
CA LEU A 201 21.94 6.44 19.57
C LEU A 201 22.59 6.90 18.27
N LEU A 202 22.19 8.06 17.75
CA LEU A 202 22.80 8.62 16.54
C LEU A 202 24.31 8.83 16.70
N ARG A 203 24.77 9.25 17.89
CA ARG A 203 26.19 9.50 18.15
C ARG A 203 27.01 8.21 18.37
N LYS A 204 26.46 7.24 19.11
CA LYS A 204 27.18 6.02 19.53
C LYS A 204 27.02 4.86 18.55
N ALA A 205 25.89 4.77 17.87
CA ALA A 205 25.55 3.72 16.91
C ALA A 205 24.70 4.30 15.75
N PRO A 206 25.28 5.21 14.92
CA PRO A 206 24.56 5.84 13.81
C PRO A 206 23.93 4.83 12.85
N ASP A 207 24.59 3.70 12.63
CA ASP A 207 24.09 2.63 11.77
C ASP A 207 22.81 2.00 12.29
N HIS A 208 22.71 1.79 13.61
CA HIS A 208 21.50 1.28 14.21
C HIS A 208 20.37 2.32 14.07
N PHE A 209 20.67 3.61 14.30
CA PHE A 209 19.72 4.69 14.07
C PHE A 209 19.15 4.68 12.64
N TRP A 210 20.02 4.69 11.62
CA TRP A 210 19.59 4.74 10.22
C TRP A 210 18.88 3.46 9.77
N THR A 211 19.30 2.30 10.27
CA THR A 211 18.63 1.02 9.97
C THR A 211 17.24 0.98 10.58
N THR A 212 17.09 1.39 11.84
CA THR A 212 15.79 1.44 12.51
C THR A 212 14.87 2.45 11.83
N LEU A 213 15.37 3.64 11.47
CA LEU A 213 14.60 4.61 10.72
C LEU A 213 14.16 4.05 9.36
N ALA A 214 15.06 3.47 8.59
CA ALA A 214 14.72 2.88 7.30
C ALA A 214 13.68 1.77 7.42
N HIS A 215 13.76 0.96 8.49
CA HIS A 215 12.74 -0.04 8.79
C HIS A 215 11.37 0.59 9.07
N LYS A 216 11.29 1.64 9.90
CA LYS A 216 10.01 2.37 10.15
C LYS A 216 9.46 3.05 8.89
N MET A 217 10.35 3.50 8.01
CA MET A 217 9.99 4.12 6.74
C MET A 217 9.35 3.14 5.77
N THR A 218 9.74 1.85 5.74
CA THR A 218 9.34 0.93 4.65
C THR A 218 8.55 -0.30 5.11
N TYR A 219 8.70 -0.77 6.34
CA TYR A 219 8.12 -2.04 6.78
C TYR A 219 6.71 -1.88 7.36
N CYS A 220 5.70 -2.39 6.65
CA CYS A 220 4.32 -2.58 7.15
C CYS A 220 4.03 -4.09 7.27
N PRO A 221 3.78 -4.64 8.48
CA PRO A 221 3.46 -6.06 8.62
C PRO A 221 2.18 -6.43 7.85
N THR A 222 1.16 -5.57 7.86
CA THR A 222 -0.06 -5.77 7.08
C THR A 222 0.19 -5.74 5.57
N ALA A 223 1.04 -4.84 5.06
CA ALA A 223 1.35 -4.80 3.63
C ALA A 223 2.14 -6.04 3.20
N GLN A 224 3.08 -6.49 4.04
CA GLN A 224 3.86 -7.71 3.79
C GLN A 224 2.95 -8.94 3.79
N GLU A 225 2.02 -9.03 4.74
CA GLU A 225 1.00 -10.07 4.77
C GLU A 225 0.12 -10.05 3.50
N GLU A 226 -0.42 -8.90 3.12
CA GLU A 226 -1.25 -8.78 1.91
C GLU A 226 -0.45 -9.11 0.64
N ALA A 227 0.80 -8.69 0.55
CA ALA A 227 1.66 -8.98 -0.58
C ALA A 227 1.98 -10.48 -0.68
N LEU A 228 2.28 -11.14 0.45
CA LEU A 228 2.40 -12.59 0.53
C LEU A 228 1.13 -13.27 0.02
N LEU A 229 -0.04 -12.88 0.53
CA LEU A 229 -1.30 -13.53 0.16
C LEU A 229 -1.65 -13.33 -1.31
N ARG A 230 -1.43 -12.14 -1.88
CA ARG A 230 -1.57 -11.91 -3.32
C ARG A 230 -0.60 -12.82 -4.10
N TYR A 231 0.65 -12.93 -3.68
CA TYR A 231 1.58 -13.81 -4.37
C TYR A 231 1.19 -15.30 -4.29
N VAL A 232 0.68 -15.75 -3.14
CA VAL A 232 0.12 -17.10 -2.96
C VAL A 232 -1.09 -17.31 -3.87
N LEU A 233 -2.02 -16.36 -3.93
CA LEU A 233 -3.22 -16.45 -4.76
C LEU A 233 -2.94 -16.34 -6.27
N ALA A 234 -1.79 -15.78 -6.67
CA ALA A 234 -1.38 -15.72 -8.07
C ALA A 234 -0.91 -17.09 -8.63
N GLN A 235 -0.76 -18.11 -7.78
CA GLN A 235 -0.25 -19.41 -8.17
C GLN A 235 -1.29 -20.24 -8.94
N PRO A 236 -0.85 -21.28 -9.69
CA PRO A 236 -1.78 -22.14 -10.43
C PRO A 236 -2.87 -22.77 -9.56
N VAL A 237 -4.06 -22.95 -10.12
CA VAL A 237 -5.24 -23.51 -9.42
C VAL A 237 -4.96 -24.88 -8.81
N ASP A 238 -4.19 -25.73 -9.49
CA ASP A 238 -3.83 -27.06 -8.98
C ASP A 238 -2.98 -26.96 -7.71
N TRP A 239 -2.09 -25.96 -7.65
CA TRP A 239 -1.27 -25.69 -6.47
C TRP A 239 -2.11 -25.12 -5.32
N LEU A 240 -3.00 -24.17 -5.61
CA LEU A 240 -3.95 -23.63 -4.62
C LEU A 240 -4.86 -24.72 -4.03
N THR A 241 -5.32 -25.65 -4.86
CA THR A 241 -6.11 -26.80 -4.44
C THR A 241 -5.30 -27.76 -3.56
N ALA A 242 -4.00 -27.93 -3.84
CA ALA A 242 -3.11 -28.70 -2.97
C ALA A 242 -2.92 -28.02 -1.61
N CYS A 243 -2.76 -26.70 -1.58
CA CYS A 243 -2.71 -25.93 -0.33
C CYS A 243 -4.01 -26.03 0.49
N GLU A 244 -5.17 -25.98 -0.17
CA GLU A 244 -6.48 -26.18 0.49
C GLU A 244 -6.55 -27.54 1.21
N ARG A 245 -6.02 -28.61 0.59
CA ARG A 245 -5.93 -29.94 1.22
C ARG A 245 -4.99 -29.96 2.43
N LEU A 246 -3.81 -29.35 2.30
CA LEU A 246 -2.86 -29.25 3.42
C LEU A 246 -3.44 -28.44 4.59
N VAL A 247 -4.29 -27.45 4.30
CA VAL A 247 -5.02 -26.71 5.33
C VAL A 247 -6.12 -27.56 5.97
N ALA A 248 -6.81 -28.40 5.20
CA ALA A 248 -7.76 -29.36 5.75
C ALA A 248 -7.09 -30.34 6.74
N ASP A 249 -5.87 -30.81 6.44
CA ASP A 249 -5.10 -31.65 7.37
C ASP A 249 -4.81 -30.93 8.70
N ILE A 250 -4.61 -29.61 8.69
CA ILE A 250 -4.42 -28.79 9.90
C ILE A 250 -5.72 -28.70 10.71
N THR A 251 -6.87 -28.51 10.04
CA THR A 251 -8.17 -28.41 10.71
C THR A 251 -8.64 -29.75 11.28
N ASP A 252 -8.32 -30.84 10.60
CA ASP A 252 -8.72 -32.20 10.98
C ASP A 252 -7.78 -32.82 12.05
N ALA A 253 -6.62 -32.21 12.29
CA ALA A 253 -5.66 -32.67 13.29
C ALA A 253 -6.25 -32.69 14.72
N HIS A 254 -6.27 -33.89 15.31
CA HIS A 254 -6.85 -34.14 16.65
C HIS A 254 -5.85 -33.96 17.81
N SER A 255 -4.54 -33.88 17.54
CA SER A 255 -3.52 -33.62 18.55
C SER A 255 -2.67 -32.39 18.20
N SER A 256 -2.04 -31.79 19.22
CA SER A 256 -1.12 -30.66 19.01
C SER A 256 0.11 -31.05 18.18
N SER A 257 0.59 -32.28 18.32
CA SER A 257 1.72 -32.80 17.54
C SER A 257 1.36 -32.94 16.06
N ASP A 258 0.20 -33.54 15.77
CA ASP A 258 -0.25 -33.73 14.38
C ASP A 258 -0.50 -32.38 13.71
N ARG A 259 -1.10 -31.44 14.44
CA ARG A 259 -1.31 -30.07 13.94
C ARG A 259 0.01 -29.37 13.62
N GLN A 260 1.01 -29.50 14.50
CA GLN A 260 2.33 -28.91 14.27
C GLN A 260 3.01 -29.51 13.04
N GLN A 261 2.88 -30.81 12.82
CA GLN A 261 3.41 -31.48 11.65
C GLN A 261 2.70 -31.04 10.36
N ALA A 262 1.37 -30.89 10.39
CA ALA A 262 0.58 -30.40 9.27
C ALA A 262 0.92 -28.93 8.92
N ILE A 263 1.10 -28.07 9.93
CA ILE A 263 1.57 -26.69 9.74
C ILE A 263 2.95 -26.68 9.06
N GLU A 264 3.90 -27.49 9.53
CA GLU A 264 5.22 -27.54 8.92
C GLU A 264 5.18 -28.10 7.49
N ALA A 265 4.30 -29.06 7.20
CA ALA A 265 4.10 -29.57 5.85
C ALA A 265 3.60 -28.48 4.88
N LEU A 266 2.62 -27.67 5.30
CA LEU A 266 2.13 -26.53 4.52
C LEU A 266 3.24 -25.50 4.28
N LEU A 267 3.95 -25.08 5.34
CA LEU A 267 5.03 -24.11 5.23
C LEU A 267 6.17 -24.64 4.35
N ALA A 268 6.54 -25.92 4.48
CA ALA A 268 7.57 -26.55 3.66
C ALA A 268 7.17 -26.65 2.18
N ALA A 269 5.90 -26.91 1.87
CA ALA A 269 5.39 -26.88 0.50
C ALA A 269 5.53 -25.47 -0.09
N ILE A 270 5.09 -24.45 0.64
CA ILE A 270 5.21 -23.05 0.20
C ILE A 270 6.68 -22.65 -0.02
N ARG A 271 7.59 -22.95 0.92
CA ARG A 271 9.02 -22.64 0.77
C ARG A 271 9.62 -23.29 -0.47
N ARG A 272 9.28 -24.57 -0.70
CA ARG A 272 9.82 -25.36 -1.80
C ARG A 272 9.35 -24.86 -3.16
N ASP A 273 8.07 -24.59 -3.28
CA ASP A 273 7.44 -24.29 -4.57
C ASP A 273 7.59 -22.81 -4.93
N LEU A 274 7.60 -21.91 -3.92
CA LEU A 274 7.61 -20.47 -4.15
C LEU A 274 8.98 -19.81 -3.91
N GLY A 275 9.89 -20.47 -3.19
CA GLY A 275 11.23 -19.93 -2.90
C GLY A 275 11.22 -18.69 -1.99
N ILE A 276 10.17 -18.49 -1.20
CA ILE A 276 10.00 -17.32 -0.32
C ILE A 276 10.32 -17.65 1.14
N LEU A 277 10.69 -16.62 1.91
CA LEU A 277 10.80 -16.73 3.36
C LEU A 277 9.40 -16.74 3.97
N ILE A 278 9.05 -17.85 4.62
CA ILE A 278 7.80 -17.96 5.37
C ILE A 278 8.05 -18.62 6.74
N SER A 279 7.58 -17.95 7.78
CA SER A 279 7.63 -18.39 9.19
C SER A 279 6.25 -18.84 9.68
N GLN A 280 6.21 -19.42 10.88
CA GLN A 280 4.95 -19.80 11.54
C GLN A 280 4.00 -18.61 11.76
N ASP A 281 4.51 -17.39 11.91
CA ASP A 281 3.66 -16.20 12.11
C ASP A 281 2.69 -15.96 10.96
N HIS A 282 3.03 -16.45 9.76
CA HIS A 282 2.20 -16.32 8.56
C HIS A 282 1.06 -17.34 8.50
N ILE A 283 1.04 -18.35 9.38
CA ILE A 283 0.04 -19.42 9.32
C ILE A 283 -1.38 -18.88 9.43
N LYS A 284 -1.60 -17.90 10.32
CA LYS A 284 -2.91 -17.30 10.54
C LYS A 284 -3.46 -16.66 9.26
N SER A 285 -2.59 -16.00 8.49
CA SER A 285 -2.94 -15.34 7.24
C SER A 285 -3.24 -16.34 6.13
N LEU A 286 -2.49 -17.43 6.05
CA LEU A 286 -2.78 -18.54 5.12
C LEU A 286 -4.12 -19.19 5.45
N LEU A 287 -4.36 -19.52 6.72
CA LEU A 287 -5.63 -20.09 7.17
C LEU A 287 -6.81 -19.17 6.86
N ARG A 288 -6.66 -17.84 6.99
CA ARG A 288 -7.71 -16.88 6.61
C ARG A 288 -8.16 -17.02 5.16
N VAL A 289 -7.26 -17.40 4.25
CA VAL A 289 -7.56 -17.52 2.81
C VAL A 289 -8.17 -18.89 2.50
N PHE A 290 -7.63 -19.96 3.06
CA PHE A 290 -8.00 -21.32 2.67
C PHE A 290 -9.14 -21.93 3.51
N ILE A 291 -9.37 -21.49 4.75
CA ILE A 291 -10.49 -21.98 5.55
C ILE A 291 -11.79 -21.36 5.02
N ALA A 292 -12.76 -22.21 4.70
CA ALA A 292 -14.12 -21.79 4.36
C ALA A 292 -14.82 -21.16 5.58
N ASP A 293 -15.63 -20.13 5.35
CA ASP A 293 -16.49 -19.59 6.39
C ASP A 293 -17.59 -20.63 6.69
N TYR A 294 -17.69 -21.06 7.94
CA TYR A 294 -18.63 -22.10 8.37
C TYR A 294 -20.11 -21.69 8.21
N THR A 295 -20.38 -20.42 7.92
CA THR A 295 -21.73 -19.91 7.63
C THR A 295 -22.06 -19.88 6.14
N GLN A 296 -21.05 -19.97 5.25
CA GLN A 296 -21.23 -19.73 3.83
C GLN A 296 -21.44 -21.04 3.05
N PHE A 297 -22.68 -21.54 3.05
CA PHE A 297 -23.09 -22.75 2.33
C PHE A 297 -24.24 -22.46 1.38
N LEU A 298 -24.05 -22.75 0.09
CA LEU A 298 -25.12 -22.68 -0.91
C LEU A 298 -25.49 -24.09 -1.36
N ASN A 299 -26.77 -24.46 -1.25
CA ASN A 299 -27.28 -25.79 -1.61
C ASN A 299 -26.50 -26.96 -0.96
N GLY A 300 -26.08 -26.78 0.30
CA GLY A 300 -25.32 -27.79 1.06
C GLY A 300 -23.86 -27.93 0.66
N GLN A 301 -23.34 -27.08 -0.24
CA GLN A 301 -21.92 -27.03 -0.60
C GLN A 301 -21.27 -25.77 -0.03
N PRO A 302 -20.10 -25.89 0.63
CA PRO A 302 -19.37 -24.72 1.12
C PRO A 302 -18.92 -23.84 -0.05
N LEU A 303 -18.82 -22.55 0.20
CA LEU A 303 -18.09 -21.65 -0.69
C LEU A 303 -16.59 -21.81 -0.46
N SER A 304 -15.82 -21.82 -1.56
CA SER A 304 -14.37 -21.88 -1.52
C SER A 304 -13.81 -20.49 -1.25
N ASN A 305 -13.30 -20.28 -0.04
CA ASN A 305 -12.87 -18.96 0.39
C ASN A 305 -11.67 -18.46 -0.41
N TRP A 306 -10.71 -19.33 -0.75
CA TRP A 306 -9.55 -18.91 -1.56
C TRP A 306 -9.97 -18.48 -2.97
N ARG A 307 -11.04 -19.07 -3.53
CA ARG A 307 -11.61 -18.64 -4.82
C ARG A 307 -12.26 -17.27 -4.74
N LEU A 308 -12.96 -16.95 -3.64
CA LEU A 308 -13.48 -15.60 -3.40
C LEU A 308 -12.33 -14.58 -3.34
N PHE A 309 -11.27 -14.90 -2.59
CA PHE A 309 -10.06 -14.06 -2.54
C PHE A 309 -9.41 -13.92 -3.93
N TYR A 310 -9.33 -15.00 -4.70
CA TYR A 310 -8.76 -15.01 -6.05
C TYR A 310 -9.56 -14.12 -7.01
N GLU A 311 -10.88 -14.29 -7.07
CA GLU A 311 -11.75 -13.51 -7.95
C GLU A 311 -11.69 -12.01 -7.64
N ILE A 312 -11.66 -11.63 -6.36
CA ILE A 312 -11.54 -10.23 -5.95
C ILE A 312 -10.17 -9.65 -6.32
N ASN A 313 -9.08 -10.33 -5.92
CA ASN A 313 -7.75 -9.73 -5.93
C ASN A 313 -6.95 -9.96 -7.22
N HIS A 314 -7.20 -11.06 -7.94
CA HIS A 314 -6.46 -11.43 -9.16
C HIS A 314 -7.26 -11.27 -10.43
N VAL A 315 -8.60 -11.34 -10.36
CA VAL A 315 -9.45 -11.21 -11.55
C VAL A 315 -10.05 -9.81 -11.65
N PHE A 316 -10.77 -9.37 -10.62
CA PHE A 316 -11.48 -8.10 -10.64
C PHE A 316 -10.54 -6.91 -10.46
N LEU A 317 -9.72 -6.92 -9.40
CA LEU A 317 -8.94 -5.75 -9.04
C LEU A 317 -7.98 -5.27 -10.14
N PRO A 318 -7.23 -6.12 -10.86
CA PRO A 318 -6.38 -5.67 -11.96
C PRO A 318 -7.18 -5.00 -13.09
N ARG A 319 -8.39 -5.49 -13.40
CA ARG A 319 -9.29 -4.86 -14.38
C ARG A 319 -9.79 -3.51 -13.89
N CYS A 320 -10.13 -3.40 -12.62
CA CYS A 320 -10.55 -2.14 -12.00
C CYS A 320 -9.42 -1.10 -12.01
N ILE A 321 -8.18 -1.53 -11.75
CA ILE A 321 -6.99 -0.67 -11.87
C ILE A 321 -6.79 -0.19 -13.31
N GLN A 322 -6.97 -1.07 -14.30
CA GLN A 322 -6.90 -0.68 -15.71
C GLN A 322 -8.00 0.33 -16.08
N GLN A 323 -9.23 0.10 -15.60
CA GLN A 323 -10.39 0.95 -15.85
C GLN A 323 -10.21 2.37 -15.29
N LEU A 324 -9.61 2.49 -14.09
CA LEU A 324 -9.41 3.78 -13.42
C LEU A 324 -8.02 4.38 -13.67
N GLY A 325 -7.08 3.63 -14.26
CA GLY A 325 -5.67 4.05 -14.39
C GLY A 325 -4.91 4.19 -13.08
N ARG A 326 -5.49 3.75 -11.95
CA ARG A 326 -4.93 3.84 -10.59
C ARG A 326 -5.54 2.79 -9.67
N GLU A 327 -5.01 2.69 -8.46
CA GLU A 327 -5.62 1.86 -7.42
C GLU A 327 -7.01 2.40 -7.01
N PRO A 328 -8.06 1.54 -6.99
CA PRO A 328 -9.38 1.92 -6.53
C PRO A 328 -9.45 2.05 -5.01
N SER A 329 -10.35 2.89 -4.52
CA SER A 329 -10.78 2.93 -3.13
C SER A 329 -11.66 1.73 -2.78
N PHE A 330 -11.76 1.38 -1.49
CA PHE A 330 -12.66 0.31 -1.03
C PHE A 330 -14.13 0.55 -1.43
N THR A 331 -14.58 1.79 -1.48
CA THR A 331 -15.93 2.14 -1.96
C THR A 331 -16.10 1.81 -3.44
N GLU A 332 -15.13 2.18 -4.28
CA GLU A 332 -15.15 1.83 -5.71
C GLU A 332 -15.11 0.31 -5.90
N ILE A 333 -14.24 -0.42 -5.18
CA ILE A 333 -14.13 -1.89 -5.30
C ILE A 333 -15.46 -2.57 -5.00
N ARG A 334 -16.04 -2.27 -3.83
CA ARG A 334 -17.29 -2.87 -3.37
C ARG A 334 -18.41 -2.67 -4.38
N ALA A 335 -18.62 -1.42 -4.78
CA ALA A 335 -19.76 -1.08 -5.62
C ALA A 335 -19.59 -1.57 -7.05
N LEU A 336 -18.41 -1.35 -7.65
CA LEU A 336 -18.14 -1.78 -9.03
C LEU A 336 -18.12 -3.30 -9.16
N LEU A 337 -17.60 -4.01 -8.15
CA LEU A 337 -17.64 -5.48 -8.13
C LEU A 337 -19.08 -5.99 -7.98
N TYR A 338 -19.86 -5.43 -7.05
CA TYR A 338 -21.27 -5.77 -6.91
C TYR A 338 -22.04 -5.58 -8.21
N GLN A 339 -21.91 -4.41 -8.86
CA GLN A 339 -22.54 -4.14 -10.16
C GLN A 339 -22.11 -5.16 -11.21
N SER A 340 -20.81 -5.45 -11.33
CA SER A 340 -20.31 -6.40 -12.32
C SER A 340 -20.84 -7.82 -12.14
N VAL A 341 -21.08 -8.26 -10.90
CA VAL A 341 -21.63 -9.59 -10.60
C VAL A 341 -23.14 -9.58 -10.78
N TYR A 342 -23.83 -8.59 -10.23
CA TYR A 342 -25.29 -8.47 -10.29
C TYR A 342 -25.78 -8.31 -11.73
N ASP A 343 -25.18 -7.41 -12.52
CA ASP A 343 -25.61 -7.15 -13.90
C ASP A 343 -25.36 -8.37 -14.80
N ALA A 344 -24.24 -9.08 -14.61
CA ALA A 344 -23.93 -10.30 -15.35
C ALA A 344 -24.92 -11.43 -15.02
N ASP A 345 -25.29 -11.57 -13.74
CA ASP A 345 -26.28 -12.53 -13.26
C ASP A 345 -27.69 -12.22 -13.83
N GLN A 346 -28.13 -10.96 -13.74
CA GLN A 346 -29.42 -10.53 -14.30
C GLN A 346 -29.49 -10.72 -15.82
N ALA A 347 -28.38 -10.49 -16.53
CA ALA A 347 -28.28 -10.68 -17.97
C ALA A 347 -28.12 -12.16 -18.40
N ASN A 348 -28.07 -13.11 -17.46
CA ASN A 348 -27.78 -14.53 -17.71
C ASN A 348 -26.50 -14.76 -18.55
N LEU A 349 -25.48 -13.92 -18.34
CA LEU A 349 -24.19 -14.06 -19.00
C LEU A 349 -23.35 -15.12 -18.28
N GLN A 350 -22.34 -15.68 -18.96
CA GLN A 350 -21.39 -16.55 -18.25
C GLN A 350 -20.71 -15.76 -17.13
N PRO A 351 -20.70 -16.29 -15.89
CA PRO A 351 -20.18 -15.54 -14.75
C PRO A 351 -18.67 -15.39 -14.90
N GLY A 352 -18.21 -14.15 -15.02
CA GLY A 352 -16.80 -13.81 -14.92
C GLY A 352 -16.24 -14.08 -13.50
N TYR A 353 -17.13 -14.22 -12.53
CA TYR A 353 -16.85 -14.41 -11.09
C TYR A 353 -17.77 -15.50 -10.51
N PRO A 354 -17.52 -16.79 -10.82
CA PRO A 354 -18.44 -17.88 -10.46
C PRO A 354 -18.66 -18.02 -8.96
N GLU A 355 -17.61 -17.91 -8.14
CA GLU A 355 -17.74 -18.07 -6.70
C GLU A 355 -18.40 -16.85 -6.04
N LEU A 356 -18.12 -15.64 -6.52
CA LEU A 356 -18.84 -14.43 -6.10
C LEU A 356 -20.31 -14.45 -6.53
N THR A 357 -20.64 -15.03 -7.67
CA THR A 357 -22.04 -15.21 -8.08
C THR A 357 -22.76 -16.15 -7.10
N ARG A 358 -22.13 -17.25 -6.69
CA ARG A 358 -22.66 -18.12 -5.63
C ARG A 358 -22.83 -17.39 -4.30
N LEU A 359 -21.89 -16.50 -3.96
CA LEU A 359 -21.99 -15.69 -2.74
C LEU A 359 -23.17 -14.72 -2.80
N LEU A 360 -23.43 -14.11 -3.96
CA LEU A 360 -24.60 -13.24 -4.16
C LEU A 360 -25.90 -14.04 -4.03
N HIS A 361 -26.01 -15.22 -4.65
CA HIS A 361 -27.18 -16.10 -4.54
C HIS A 361 -27.42 -16.58 -3.10
N LEU A 362 -26.35 -16.83 -2.33
CA LEU A 362 -26.47 -17.13 -0.90
C LEU A 362 -27.17 -15.99 -0.17
N TYR A 363 -26.68 -14.76 -0.32
CA TYR A 363 -27.29 -13.61 0.35
C TYR A 363 -28.70 -13.33 -0.17
N GLN A 364 -28.98 -13.49 -1.45
CA GLN A 364 -30.35 -13.38 -1.96
C GLN A 364 -31.29 -14.40 -1.31
N THR A 365 -30.83 -15.63 -1.09
CA THR A 365 -31.62 -16.68 -0.41
C THR A 365 -31.82 -16.36 1.08
N GLU A 366 -30.79 -15.85 1.75
CA GLU A 366 -30.86 -15.49 3.18
C GLU A 366 -31.75 -14.28 3.44
N TYR A 367 -31.77 -13.32 2.51
CA TYR A 367 -32.49 -12.05 2.62
C TYR A 367 -33.69 -11.97 1.66
N ASP A 368 -34.23 -13.09 1.20
CA ASP A 368 -35.34 -13.22 0.20
C ASP A 368 -36.67 -12.56 0.63
N HIS A 369 -36.69 -11.92 1.80
CA HIS A 369 -37.82 -11.20 2.36
C HIS A 369 -37.63 -9.66 2.37
N ASP A 370 -36.47 -9.14 1.93
CA ASP A 370 -36.21 -7.70 1.83
C ASP A 370 -36.74 -7.15 0.48
N PRO A 371 -37.79 -6.31 0.48
CA PRO A 371 -38.35 -5.73 -0.74
C PRO A 371 -37.40 -4.75 -1.46
N ASP A 372 -36.34 -4.25 -0.82
CA ASP A 372 -35.47 -3.19 -1.36
C ASP A 372 -34.06 -3.66 -1.76
N ALA A 373 -33.77 -4.98 -1.78
CA ALA A 373 -32.48 -5.59 -2.16
C ALA A 373 -31.23 -4.97 -1.48
N THR A 374 -31.43 -4.18 -0.43
CA THR A 374 -30.41 -3.29 0.14
C THR A 374 -29.55 -4.06 1.13
N GLU A 375 -30.16 -4.97 1.90
CA GLU A 375 -29.45 -5.84 2.83
C GLU A 375 -28.57 -6.86 2.09
N VAL A 376 -29.07 -7.43 0.98
CA VAL A 376 -28.29 -8.32 0.09
C VAL A 376 -27.01 -7.63 -0.38
N ARG A 377 -27.17 -6.43 -0.94
CA ARG A 377 -26.03 -5.63 -1.43
C ARG A 377 -25.05 -5.33 -0.29
N GLN A 378 -25.53 -4.93 0.87
CA GLN A 378 -24.67 -4.58 2.00
C GLN A 378 -23.93 -5.80 2.57
N ALA A 379 -24.57 -6.96 2.67
CA ALA A 379 -23.93 -8.20 3.07
C ALA A 379 -22.83 -8.61 2.09
N PHE A 380 -23.11 -8.49 0.78
CA PHE A 380 -22.14 -8.76 -0.28
C PHE A 380 -20.94 -7.80 -0.25
N GLU A 381 -21.20 -6.49 -0.17
CA GLU A 381 -20.16 -5.45 -0.07
C GLU A 381 -19.28 -5.65 1.18
N ASN A 382 -19.86 -6.01 2.32
CA ASN A 382 -19.11 -6.34 3.54
C ASN A 382 -18.24 -7.60 3.38
N ALA A 383 -18.72 -8.59 2.62
CA ALA A 383 -17.97 -9.81 2.33
C ALA A 383 -16.77 -9.53 1.40
N ILE A 384 -16.89 -8.57 0.48
CA ILE A 384 -15.80 -8.06 -0.34
C ILE A 384 -14.76 -7.34 0.51
N ASP A 385 -15.18 -6.41 1.39
CA ASP A 385 -14.26 -5.63 2.24
C ASP A 385 -13.32 -6.51 3.06
N ARG A 386 -13.83 -7.62 3.60
CA ARG A 386 -13.04 -8.57 4.39
C ARG A 386 -11.99 -9.35 3.59
N ARG A 387 -12.12 -9.36 2.25
CA ARG A 387 -11.33 -10.19 1.33
C ARG A 387 -10.49 -9.38 0.35
N ALA A 388 -10.70 -8.07 0.24
CA ALA A 388 -9.87 -7.19 -0.58
C ALA A 388 -8.52 -6.90 0.12
N LEU A 389 -7.43 -7.33 -0.51
CA LEU A 389 -6.05 -7.23 0.00
C LEU A 389 -5.40 -5.91 -0.45
N LEU A 390 -5.93 -4.78 0.01
CA LEU A 390 -5.48 -3.43 -0.39
C LEU A 390 -5.29 -2.46 0.78
N THR A 391 -5.34 -2.96 2.01
CA THR A 391 -5.43 -2.16 3.23
C THR A 391 -4.16 -1.31 3.47
N CYS A 392 -2.96 -1.81 3.14
CA CYS A 392 -1.71 -1.14 3.49
C CYS A 392 -0.87 -0.62 2.31
N ARG A 393 -1.45 -0.45 1.11
CA ARG A 393 -0.64 -0.13 -0.08
C ARG A 393 -0.03 1.28 -0.14
N GLY A 394 -0.47 2.27 0.64
CA GLY A 394 0.11 3.62 0.55
C GLY A 394 -0.09 4.50 1.77
N SER A 395 -1.31 4.58 2.29
CA SER A 395 -1.69 5.57 3.31
C SER A 395 -2.31 4.95 4.55
N CYS A 396 -1.94 3.70 4.91
CA CYS A 396 -2.43 3.07 6.14
C CYS A 396 -2.05 3.97 7.33
N PRO A 397 -3.03 4.67 7.95
CA PRO A 397 -2.74 5.50 9.11
C PRO A 397 -2.25 4.59 10.22
N ASN A 398 -2.84 3.42 10.41
CA ASN A 398 -2.53 2.53 11.53
C ASN A 398 -1.06 2.05 11.62
N CYS A 399 -0.23 2.19 10.57
CA CYS A 399 1.18 1.74 10.60
C CYS A 399 2.22 2.86 10.63
N LEU A 400 1.90 4.08 10.18
CA LEU A 400 2.76 5.29 10.27
C LEU A 400 2.20 6.34 11.25
N ASP A 401 0.88 6.39 11.40
CA ASP A 401 0.09 7.21 12.32
C ASP A 401 -0.39 6.33 13.49
N ASP A 402 0.50 6.06 14.45
CA ASP A 402 0.26 5.23 15.65
C ASP A 402 -0.60 5.96 16.72
N ARG A 403 -1.56 6.78 16.30
CA ARG A 403 -2.30 7.66 17.20
C ARG A 403 -3.61 7.05 17.65
N SER A 404 -3.60 6.55 18.89
CA SER A 404 -4.77 6.42 19.78
C SER A 404 -5.13 7.74 20.50
N GLY A 405 -4.51 8.87 20.13
CA GLY A 405 -4.71 10.17 20.79
C GLY A 405 -5.54 11.16 19.96
N GLU A 406 -6.62 11.69 20.55
CA GLU A 406 -7.62 12.61 20.00
C GLU A 406 -7.13 14.02 19.56
N ILE A 407 -5.82 14.25 19.38
CA ILE A 407 -5.26 15.62 19.33
C ILE A 407 -5.16 16.20 17.91
N GLU A 408 -5.20 15.37 16.87
CA GLU A 408 -5.53 15.82 15.52
C GLU A 408 -6.83 15.14 15.13
N SER A 409 -7.93 15.92 15.04
CA SER A 409 -9.15 15.44 14.38
C SER A 409 -8.73 14.77 13.07
N PRO A 410 -9.27 13.60 12.67
CA PRO A 410 -8.83 12.88 11.48
C PRO A 410 -8.72 13.85 10.30
N GLY A 411 -7.49 14.27 10.03
CA GLY A 411 -7.20 15.50 9.33
C GLY A 411 -6.74 15.22 7.92
N MET A 412 -6.81 16.26 7.09
CA MET A 412 -6.20 16.29 5.75
C MET A 412 -4.72 15.85 5.77
N SER A 413 -4.03 16.02 6.91
CA SER A 413 -2.66 15.55 7.14
C SER A 413 -2.46 14.04 6.92
N ARG A 414 -3.47 13.19 7.17
CA ARG A 414 -3.39 11.74 6.86
C ARG A 414 -3.25 11.47 5.37
N MET A 415 -3.77 12.35 4.52
CA MET A 415 -3.62 12.23 3.07
C MET A 415 -2.18 12.44 2.63
N LEU A 416 -1.32 13.03 3.47
CA LEU A 416 0.11 13.24 3.18
C LEU A 416 0.99 12.03 3.55
N LEU A 417 0.42 10.94 4.05
CA LEU A 417 1.19 9.73 4.36
C LEU A 417 1.34 8.84 3.13
N SER A 418 2.59 8.51 2.80
CA SER A 418 2.94 7.58 1.74
C SER A 418 4.17 6.75 2.11
N ARG A 419 3.93 5.52 2.59
CA ARG A 419 5.01 4.56 2.88
C ARG A 419 5.74 4.14 1.60
N THR A 420 5.00 3.89 0.52
CA THR A 420 5.58 3.48 -0.77
C THR A 420 6.47 4.55 -1.37
N LEU A 421 6.16 5.84 -1.17
CA LEU A 421 7.06 6.93 -1.58
C LEU A 421 8.40 6.84 -0.83
N LEU A 422 8.37 6.54 0.47
CA LEU A 422 9.59 6.33 1.24
C LEU A 422 10.36 5.08 0.81
N THR A 423 9.64 4.01 0.47
CA THR A 423 10.23 2.76 -0.05
C THR A 423 10.95 2.99 -1.37
N GLU A 424 10.28 3.54 -2.39
CA GLU A 424 10.91 3.78 -3.70
C GLU A 424 12.08 4.78 -3.60
N TRP A 425 11.96 5.80 -2.76
CA TRP A 425 13.06 6.72 -2.48
C TRP A 425 14.26 6.02 -1.84
N LEU A 426 14.04 5.18 -0.81
CA LEU A 426 15.11 4.42 -0.16
C LEU A 426 15.76 3.42 -1.12
N GLU A 427 14.99 2.78 -2.00
CA GLU A 427 15.53 1.86 -3.01
C GLU A 427 16.48 2.56 -3.98
N GLN A 428 16.12 3.76 -4.44
CA GLN A 428 17.00 4.54 -5.32
C GLN A 428 18.29 4.95 -4.62
N ILE A 429 18.22 5.33 -3.34
CA ILE A 429 19.41 5.64 -2.53
C ILE A 429 20.30 4.42 -2.30
N ARG A 430 19.69 3.24 -2.14
CA ARG A 430 20.40 1.96 -1.93
C ARG A 430 20.92 1.34 -3.22
N THR A 431 20.50 1.82 -4.39
CA THR A 431 20.88 1.25 -5.68
C THR A 431 22.41 1.13 -5.85
N PRO A 432 23.25 2.12 -5.50
CA PRO A 432 24.71 2.00 -5.60
C PRO A 432 25.32 0.94 -4.66
N GLN A 433 24.58 0.50 -3.65
CA GLN A 433 24.99 -0.49 -2.64
C GLN A 433 24.32 -1.85 -2.88
N THR A 434 23.55 -1.98 -3.96
CA THR A 434 22.73 -3.16 -4.25
C THR A 434 23.34 -3.95 -5.39
N ILE A 435 23.57 -5.24 -5.17
CA ILE A 435 24.08 -6.18 -6.17
C ILE A 435 22.96 -7.18 -6.49
N HIS A 436 22.56 -7.23 -7.76
CA HIS A 436 21.63 -8.24 -8.26
C HIS A 436 22.43 -9.47 -8.73
N LEU A 437 22.19 -10.61 -8.09
CA LEU A 437 22.83 -11.87 -8.42
C LEU A 437 22.12 -12.53 -9.61
N ALA A 438 22.90 -12.99 -10.58
CA ALA A 438 22.42 -13.81 -11.69
C ALA A 438 22.55 -15.31 -11.35
N ASP A 439 21.75 -16.14 -12.04
CA ASP A 439 21.64 -17.59 -11.82
C ASP A 439 22.96 -18.37 -11.95
N ALA A 440 23.95 -17.80 -12.65
CA ALA A 440 25.25 -18.40 -12.86
C ALA A 440 26.40 -17.42 -12.57
N GLY A 441 26.96 -17.51 -11.37
CA GLY A 441 28.34 -17.98 -11.25
C GLY A 441 29.51 -17.01 -11.42
N ASP A 442 29.36 -15.70 -11.21
CA ASP A 442 30.52 -14.82 -11.01
C ASP A 442 30.68 -14.37 -9.56
N VAL A 443 30.88 -15.34 -8.67
CA VAL A 443 31.09 -15.07 -7.24
C VAL A 443 32.34 -14.20 -7.01
N VAL A 444 33.33 -14.31 -7.89
CA VAL A 444 34.55 -13.48 -7.86
C VAL A 444 34.23 -12.02 -8.19
N GLY A 445 33.46 -11.77 -9.25
CA GLY A 445 32.97 -10.44 -9.60
C GLY A 445 32.07 -9.84 -8.51
N VAL A 446 31.21 -10.65 -7.89
CA VAL A 446 30.39 -10.21 -6.74
C VAL A 446 31.29 -9.78 -5.57
N ARG A 447 32.33 -10.57 -5.24
CA ARG A 447 33.31 -10.19 -4.20
C ARG A 447 34.00 -8.87 -4.53
N GLN A 448 34.40 -8.65 -5.78
CA GLN A 448 35.04 -7.41 -6.21
C GLN A 448 34.09 -6.21 -6.13
N GLN A 449 32.80 -6.38 -6.46
CA GLN A 449 31.80 -5.32 -6.29
C GLN A 449 31.57 -5.00 -4.82
N ILE A 450 31.46 -6.01 -3.95
CA ILE A 450 31.34 -5.79 -2.51
C ILE A 450 32.56 -5.03 -1.97
N GLN A 451 33.77 -5.40 -2.39
CA GLN A 451 35.00 -4.70 -2.05
C GLN A 451 34.90 -3.21 -2.44
N GLN A 452 34.53 -2.91 -3.68
CA GLN A 452 34.39 -1.52 -4.16
C GLN A 452 33.38 -0.73 -3.34
N ILE A 453 32.25 -1.33 -2.96
CA ILE A 453 31.21 -0.67 -2.17
C ILE A 453 31.71 -0.35 -0.76
N PHE A 454 32.42 -1.28 -0.11
CA PHE A 454 33.02 -1.04 1.21
C PHE A 454 34.17 -0.03 1.15
N GLU A 455 35.01 -0.07 0.11
CA GLU A 455 36.09 0.90 -0.10
C GLU A 455 35.56 2.32 -0.41
N ALA A 456 34.37 2.43 -0.98
CA ALA A 456 33.64 3.70 -1.12
C ALA A 456 33.06 4.23 0.20
N GLY A 457 33.23 3.52 1.31
CA GLY A 457 32.80 3.93 2.66
C GLY A 457 31.40 3.48 3.04
N SER A 458 30.75 2.63 2.24
CA SER A 458 29.42 2.09 2.59
C SER A 458 29.53 1.08 3.73
N GLN A 459 28.59 1.13 4.67
CA GLN A 459 28.55 0.23 5.84
C GLN A 459 27.64 -0.99 5.63
N ALA A 460 27.00 -1.09 4.47
CA ALA A 460 26.11 -2.18 4.12
C ALA A 460 26.15 -2.46 2.61
N VAL A 461 25.93 -3.72 2.24
CA VAL A 461 25.67 -4.17 0.88
C VAL A 461 24.38 -4.99 0.87
N TYR A 462 23.55 -4.77 -0.15
CA TYR A 462 22.30 -5.49 -0.34
C TYR A 462 22.47 -6.49 -1.50
N LEU A 463 22.43 -7.78 -1.21
CA LEU A 463 22.41 -8.82 -2.24
C LEU A 463 20.97 -9.18 -2.55
N ARG A 464 20.57 -9.12 -3.82
CA ARG A 464 19.22 -9.46 -4.28
C ARG A 464 19.24 -10.57 -5.31
N VAL A 465 18.33 -11.53 -5.17
CA VAL A 465 18.11 -12.62 -6.14
C VAL A 465 16.61 -12.85 -6.32
N PRO A 466 16.13 -13.23 -7.52
CA PRO A 466 14.78 -13.79 -7.67
C PRO A 466 14.55 -15.02 -6.77
N SER A 467 13.34 -15.17 -6.24
CA SER A 467 12.99 -16.31 -5.35
C SER A 467 13.14 -17.67 -6.05
N THR A 468 13.03 -17.69 -7.38
CA THR A 468 13.25 -18.88 -8.21
C THR A 468 14.69 -19.34 -8.24
N THR A 469 15.66 -18.50 -7.85
CA THR A 469 17.10 -18.76 -8.06
C THR A 469 17.92 -18.60 -6.77
N LEU A 470 17.28 -18.90 -5.63
CA LEU A 470 17.85 -18.92 -4.29
C LEU A 470 19.20 -19.67 -4.15
N SER A 471 19.43 -20.71 -4.95
CA SER A 471 20.69 -21.47 -4.93
C SER A 471 21.91 -20.59 -5.20
N ALA A 472 21.79 -19.58 -6.07
CA ALA A 472 22.86 -18.64 -6.39
C ALA A 472 23.22 -17.76 -5.18
N LEU A 473 22.22 -17.31 -4.42
CA LEU A 473 22.41 -16.55 -3.19
C LEU A 473 23.08 -17.39 -2.11
N CYS A 474 22.61 -18.62 -1.88
CA CYS A 474 23.22 -19.53 -0.90
C CYS A 474 24.69 -19.84 -1.22
N ALA A 475 25.01 -20.10 -2.49
CA ALA A 475 26.39 -20.35 -2.93
C ALA A 475 27.28 -19.11 -2.75
N THR A 476 26.77 -17.93 -3.11
CA THR A 476 27.48 -16.66 -2.95
C THR A 476 27.77 -16.38 -1.48
N ILE A 477 26.76 -16.53 -0.61
CA ILE A 477 26.92 -16.33 0.84
C ILE A 477 27.95 -17.31 1.41
N SER A 478 27.82 -18.60 1.11
CA SER A 478 28.75 -19.63 1.60
C SER A 478 30.20 -19.32 1.20
N TYR A 479 30.43 -18.92 -0.05
CA TYR A 479 31.76 -18.52 -0.49
C TYR A 479 32.26 -17.27 0.24
N LEU A 480 31.42 -16.24 0.39
CA LEU A 480 31.81 -14.99 1.04
C LEU A 480 32.13 -15.19 2.53
N THR A 481 31.42 -16.08 3.22
CA THR A 481 31.70 -16.44 4.61
C THR A 481 33.01 -17.21 4.76
N ASP A 482 33.38 -18.02 3.77
CA ASP A 482 34.61 -18.82 3.80
C ASP A 482 35.85 -18.02 3.36
N ALA A 483 35.74 -17.27 2.26
CA ALA A 483 36.87 -16.59 1.62
C ALA A 483 37.18 -15.20 2.20
N GLY A 484 36.19 -14.56 2.83
CA GLY A 484 36.27 -13.15 3.21
C GLY A 484 36.44 -12.21 2.02
N ILE A 485 36.48 -10.91 2.29
CA ILE A 485 36.62 -9.84 1.29
C ILE A 485 37.93 -9.11 1.60
N ASP A 486 38.86 -9.12 0.65
CA ASP A 486 40.14 -8.44 0.82
C ASP A 486 39.92 -6.96 0.45
N THR A 487 40.09 -6.06 1.42
CA THR A 487 39.92 -4.61 1.22
C THR A 487 41.24 -3.90 1.46
N ALA A 488 41.38 -2.66 0.99
CA ALA A 488 42.55 -1.83 1.31
C ALA A 488 42.82 -1.66 2.83
N MET A 489 41.83 -1.91 3.69
CA MET A 489 41.97 -1.83 5.16
C MET A 489 42.19 -3.20 5.84
N GLY A 490 42.29 -4.28 5.06
CA GLY A 490 42.45 -5.66 5.54
C GLY A 490 41.32 -6.58 5.12
N MET A 491 41.39 -7.83 5.59
CA MET A 491 40.37 -8.85 5.31
C MET A 491 39.13 -8.60 6.16
N VAL A 492 37.97 -8.52 5.50
CA VAL A 492 36.66 -8.26 6.09
C VAL A 492 35.76 -9.47 5.88
N TYR A 493 35.13 -9.95 6.96
CA TYR A 493 34.13 -11.00 6.88
C TYR A 493 32.73 -10.39 6.86
N PRO A 494 31.87 -10.75 5.88
CA PRO A 494 30.52 -10.23 5.83
C PRO A 494 29.63 -10.94 6.86
N MET A 495 28.95 -10.15 7.69
CA MET A 495 27.89 -10.60 8.58
C MET A 495 26.53 -10.37 7.94
N ILE A 496 25.69 -11.41 7.91
CA ILE A 496 24.29 -11.28 7.52
C ILE A 496 23.52 -10.66 8.68
N THR A 497 22.94 -9.48 8.47
CA THR A 497 22.16 -8.80 9.51
C THR A 497 20.67 -8.81 9.26
N ASN A 498 20.24 -9.08 8.03
CA ASN A 498 18.83 -9.15 7.68
C ASN A 498 18.63 -10.03 6.43
N VAL A 499 17.51 -10.73 6.39
CA VAL A 499 17.04 -11.50 5.21
C VAL A 499 15.55 -11.23 5.07
N GLN A 500 15.10 -10.79 3.90
CA GLN A 500 13.70 -10.47 3.66
C GLN A 500 13.23 -10.84 2.26
N THR A 501 11.93 -11.14 2.13
CA THR A 501 11.26 -11.25 0.84
C THR A 501 10.71 -9.87 0.45
N ILE A 502 11.03 -9.40 -0.74
CA ILE A 502 10.50 -8.18 -1.34
C ILE A 502 9.52 -8.61 -2.42
N TYR A 503 8.24 -8.33 -2.18
CA TYR A 503 7.17 -8.62 -3.12
C TYR A 503 7.02 -7.49 -4.14
N SER A 504 6.85 -7.88 -5.41
CA SER A 504 6.51 -6.96 -6.49
C SER A 504 5.00 -6.73 -6.52
N ASP A 505 4.59 -5.53 -6.94
CA ASP A 505 3.19 -5.26 -7.32
C ASP A 505 2.82 -5.93 -8.65
N ASP A 506 3.81 -6.18 -9.51
CA ASP A 506 3.67 -7.05 -10.68
C ASP A 506 3.84 -8.51 -10.27
N LEU A 507 2.72 -9.21 -10.20
CA LEU A 507 2.62 -10.62 -9.81
C LEU A 507 3.17 -11.60 -10.85
N THR A 508 3.50 -11.12 -12.06
CA THR A 508 4.19 -11.94 -13.07
C THR A 508 5.68 -12.08 -12.79
N CYS A 509 6.24 -11.17 -11.98
CA CYS A 509 7.63 -11.22 -11.54
C CYS A 509 7.75 -12.04 -10.25
N PRO A 510 8.74 -12.96 -10.14
CA PRO A 510 9.02 -13.61 -8.88
C PRO A 510 9.47 -12.57 -7.82
N PRO A 511 9.10 -12.75 -6.54
CA PRO A 511 9.61 -11.93 -5.44
C PRO A 511 11.13 -11.95 -5.40
N LEU A 512 11.73 -10.88 -4.89
CA LEU A 512 13.16 -10.84 -4.64
C LEU A 512 13.45 -11.27 -3.21
N ILE A 513 14.52 -12.02 -3.02
CA ILE A 513 15.10 -12.30 -1.70
C ILE A 513 16.30 -11.36 -1.53
N GLU A 514 16.24 -10.52 -0.50
CA GLU A 514 17.29 -9.58 -0.17
C GLU A 514 18.01 -10.02 1.09
N VAL A 515 19.35 -10.02 1.02
CA VAL A 515 20.25 -10.24 2.16
C VAL A 515 21.05 -8.97 2.38
N THR A 516 21.01 -8.44 3.60
CA THR A 516 21.86 -7.33 4.02
C THR A 516 23.15 -7.86 4.62
N LEU A 517 24.27 -7.52 3.99
CA LEU A 517 25.61 -7.81 4.45
C LEU A 517 26.23 -6.57 5.09
N ARG A 518 26.93 -6.76 6.20
CA ARG A 518 27.73 -5.72 6.87
C ARG A 518 29.15 -6.22 7.13
N PRO A 519 30.15 -5.34 7.09
CA PRO A 519 31.51 -5.71 7.48
C PRO A 519 31.55 -5.99 8.99
N ILE A 520 32.20 -7.08 9.40
CA ILE A 520 32.63 -7.25 10.79
C ILE A 520 33.90 -6.42 10.95
N VAL A 521 33.84 -5.39 11.81
CA VAL A 521 34.96 -4.49 12.12
C VAL A 521 35.60 -4.88 13.44
#